data_AF-A0A1V6DZG6-F1
#
_entry.id   AF-A0A1V6DZG6-F1
#
_cell.length_a   1.000
_cell.length_b   1.000
_cell.length_c   1.000
_cell.angle_alpha   90.00
_cell.angle_beta   90.00
_cell.angle_gamma   90.00
#
_symmetry.space_group_name_H-M   'P 1'
#
loop_
_entity.id
_entity.type
_entity.pdbx_description
1 polymer ?
#
loop_
_entity_poly.entity_id
_entity_poly.type
_entity_poly.pdbx_seq_one_letter_code
_entity_poly.pdbx_strand_id
1 'polypeptide(L)' 'MIGGIRETQEMLDFCGQHGIASDIEMIRMDQINEAYARMLKSDLKYRFVIDMVSLNAD' A
#
# COMPACT_ATOMS: atom_id res chain seq x y z
N MET A 1 3.11 -21.95 4.56
CA MET A 1 2.94 -20.52 4.87
C MET A 1 4.30 -19.88 4.67
N ILE A 2 4.44 -19.01 3.67
CA ILE A 2 5.69 -18.28 3.40
C ILE A 2 5.60 -16.97 4.19
N GLY A 3 6.64 -16.63 4.97
CA GLY A 3 6.70 -15.38 5.75
C GLY A 3 6.15 -15.51 7.18
N GLY A 4 6.99 -15.96 8.12
CA GLY A 4 6.74 -15.82 9.56
C GLY A 4 6.97 -14.39 10.07
N ILE A 5 6.59 -14.10 11.33
CA ILE A 5 6.81 -12.76 11.95
C ILE A 5 8.30 -12.37 11.86
N ARG A 6 9.21 -13.29 12.16
CA ARG A 6 10.65 -13.05 12.12
C ARG A 6 11.14 -12.72 10.70
N GLU A 7 10.77 -13.53 9.71
CA GLU A 7 11.15 -13.30 8.31
C GLU A 7 10.56 -11.98 7.77
N THR A 8 9.36 -11.60 8.23
CA THR A 8 8.75 -10.31 7.89
C THR A 8 9.55 -9.15 8.47
N GLN A 9 10.00 -9.27 9.73
CA GLN A 9 10.85 -8.25 10.34
C GLN A 9 12.19 -8.12 9.60
N GLU A 10 12.84 -9.23 9.27
CA GLU A 10 14.10 -9.26 8.50
C GLU A 10 13.93 -8.57 7.13
N MET A 11 12.80 -8.80 6.45
CA MET A 11 12.46 -8.13 5.19
C MET A 11 12.23 -6.63 5.37
N LEU A 12 11.53 -6.20 6.42
CA LEU A 12 11.31 -4.77 6.70
C LEU A 12 12.61 -4.05 7.02
N ASP A 13 13.47 -4.66 7.84
CA ASP A 13 14.78 -4.10 8.20
C ASP A 13 15.67 -3.94 6.96
N PHE A 14 15.72 -4.97 6.11
CA PHE A 14 16.43 -4.92 4.83
C PHE A 14 15.89 -3.79 3.94
N CYS A 15 14.57 -3.68 3.78
CA CYS A 15 13.98 -2.60 2.97
C CYS A 15 14.35 -1.22 3.51
N GLY A 16 14.29 -1.03 4.83
CA GLY A 16 14.67 0.21 5.50
C GLY A 16 16.14 0.58 5.31
N GLN A 17 17.05 -0.39 5.44
CA GLN A 17 18.49 -0.17 5.25
C GLN A 17 18.87 0.19 3.81
N HIS A 18 18.13 -0.34 2.83
CA HIS A 18 18.42 -0.14 1.41
C HIS A 18 17.54 0.92 0.74
N GLY A 19 16.66 1.59 1.49
CA GLY A 19 15.74 2.59 0.95
C GLY A 19 14.74 2.00 -0.06
N ILE A 20 14.38 0.73 0.11
CA ILE A 20 13.43 0.04 -0.76
C ILE A 20 12.01 0.41 -0.32
N ALA A 21 11.29 1.07 -1.22
CA ALA A 21 9.88 1.38 -1.07
C ALA A 21 9.11 0.97 -2.32
N SER A 22 7.80 0.82 -2.20
CA SER A 22 6.93 0.63 -3.37
C SER A 22 6.61 1.97 -4.01
N ASP A 23 6.47 1.98 -5.33
CA ASP A 23 5.79 3.05 -6.05
C ASP A 23 4.29 2.95 -5.81
N ILE A 24 3.70 4.00 -5.22
CA ILE A 24 2.31 4.00 -4.78
C ILE A 24 1.51 5.15 -5.37
N GLU A 25 0.22 4.92 -5.47
CA GLU A 25 -0.79 5.96 -5.62
C GLU A 25 -1.60 6.03 -4.31
N MET A 26 -1.50 7.15 -3.61
CA MET A 26 -2.23 7.37 -2.37
C MET A 26 -3.67 7.78 -2.68
N ILE A 27 -4.64 7.13 -2.02
CA ILE A 27 -6.07 7.42 -2.16
C ILE A 27 -6.69 7.78 -0.81
N ARG A 28 -7.73 8.60 -0.84
CA ARG A 28 -8.58 8.81 0.32
C ARG A 28 -9.51 7.61 0.54
N MET A 29 -10.06 7.50 1.74
CA MET A 29 -10.98 6.44 2.14
C MET A 29 -12.25 6.44 1.26
N ASP A 30 -12.78 7.61 0.92
CA ASP A 30 -13.97 7.76 0.07
C ASP A 30 -13.75 7.35 -1.39
N GLN A 31 -12.50 7.18 -1.82
CA GLN A 31 -12.13 6.82 -3.20
C GLN A 31 -11.95 5.31 -3.41
N ILE A 32 -12.17 4.48 -2.38
CA ILE A 32 -11.87 3.03 -2.43
C ILE A 32 -12.56 2.30 -3.60
N ASN A 33 -13.82 2.63 -3.88
CA ASN A 33 -14.59 1.97 -4.95
C ASN A 33 -14.05 2.34 -6.35
N GLU A 34 -13.65 3.60 -6.54
CA GLU A 34 -13.04 4.07 -7.79
C GLU A 34 -11.68 3.40 -8.01
N ALA A 35 -10.84 3.39 -6.98
CA ALA A 35 -9.52 2.74 -7.01
C ALA A 35 -9.64 1.24 -7.31
N TYR A 36 -10.65 0.56 -6.73
CA TYR A 36 -10.93 -0.84 -7.03
C TYR A 36 -11.30 -1.07 -8.51
N ALA A 37 -12.16 -0.22 -9.07
CA ALA A 37 -12.53 -0.30 -10.49
C ALA A 37 -11.34 -0.06 -11.43
N ARG A 38 -10.42 0.85 -11.05
CA ARG A 38 -9.16 1.10 -11.79
C ARG A 38 -8.20 -0.07 -11.68
N MET A 39 -8.07 -0.67 -10.49
CA MET A 39 -7.25 -1.86 -10.27
C MET A 39 -7.67 -3.03 -11.16
N LEU A 40 -8.98 -3.29 -11.29
CA LEU A 40 -9.51 -4.33 -12.18
C LEU A 40 -9.18 -4.10 -13.67
N LYS A 41 -8.94 -2.85 -14.06
CA LYS A 41 -8.52 -2.46 -15.42
C LYS A 41 -6.99 -2.38 -15.57
N SER A 42 -6.23 -2.74 -14.53
CA SER A 42 -4.78 -2.54 -14.45
C SER A 42 -4.35 -1.08 -14.64
N ASP A 43 -5.22 -0.13 -14.30
CA ASP A 43 -4.98 1.31 -14.39
C ASP A 43 -4.39 1.86 -13.09
N LEU A 44 -3.17 1.44 -12.78
CA LEU A 44 -2.38 1.90 -11.63
C LEU A 44 -0.88 1.69 -11.87
N LYS A 45 -0.05 2.42 -11.12
CA LYS A 45 1.41 2.20 -11.06
C LYS A 45 1.90 2.41 -9.62
N TYR A 46 2.19 1.39 -8.82
CA TYR A 46 1.90 -0.05 -8.99
C TYR A 46 0.96 -0.56 -7.90
N ARG A 47 0.67 0.26 -6.89
CA ARG A 47 -0.13 -0.12 -5.72
C ARG A 47 -0.93 1.07 -5.21
N PHE A 48 -2.21 0.85 -4.91
CA PHE A 48 -2.98 1.82 -4.14
C PHE A 48 -2.68 1.69 -2.65
N VAL A 49 -2.50 2.81 -1.97
CA VAL A 49 -2.38 2.89 -0.51
C VAL A 49 -3.45 3.84 0.00
N ILE A 50 -4.30 3.37 0.92
CA ILE A 50 -5.32 4.21 1.54
C ILE A 50 -4.67 5.04 2.64
N ASP A 51 -4.84 6.36 2.55
CA ASP A 51 -4.52 7.25 3.66
C ASP A 51 -5.63 7.16 4.72
N MET A 52 -5.34 6.47 5.82
CA MET A 52 -6.31 6.29 6.90
C MET A 52 -6.63 7.59 7.66
N VAL A 53 -5.81 8.65 7.53
CA VAL A 53 -6.14 9.97 8.10
C VAL A 53 -7.41 10.54 7.48
N SER A 54 -7.64 10.23 6.20
CA SER A 54 -8.84 10.67 5.46
C SER A 54 -10.16 10.03 5.90
N LEU A 55 -10.12 9.07 6.84
CA LEU A 55 -11.33 8.47 7.44
C LEU A 55 -12.00 9.41 8.45
N ASN A 56 -11.24 10.30 9.09
CA ASN A 56 -11.80 11.18 10.10
C ASN A 56 -12.63 12.27 9.43
N ALA A 57 -13.87 12.41 9.87
CA ALA A 57 -14.69 13.58 9.60
C ALA A 57 -14.18 14.73 10.47
N ASP A 58 -13.93 15.89 9.87
CA ASP A 58 -14.02 17.15 10.61
C ASP A 58 -15.47 17.38 11.08
#